data_AF-A0A961V6E3-F1
#
_entry.id   AF-A0A961V6E3-F1
#
_cell.length_a   1.000
_cell.length_b   1.000
_cell.length_c   1.000
_cell.angle_alpha   90.00
_cell.angle_beta   90.00
_cell.angle_gamma   90.00
#
_symmetry.space_group_name_H-M   'P 1'
#
loop_
_entity.id
_entity.type
_entity.pdbx_description
1 polymer ?
#
loop_
_entity_poly.entity_id
_entity_poly.type
_entity_poly.pdbx_seq_one_letter_code
_entity_poly.pdbx_strand_id
1 'polypeptide(L)' 'MFEFALAWDWVSFAVRWIHVITGIAWIGSSFYFIALDLGLQPAAHSPKGVSGEEWQVHGGG' A
#
# COMPACT_ATOMS: atom_id res chain seq x y z
N MET A 1 -27.07 6.90 28.57
CA MET A 1 -26.52 5.52 28.45
C MET A 1 -26.59 5.01 27.01
N PHE A 2 -27.72 5.16 26.31
CA PHE A 2 -27.87 4.72 24.91
C PHE A 2 -26.91 5.39 23.92
N GLU A 3 -26.75 6.72 24.02
CA GLU A 3 -25.81 7.48 23.17
C GLU A 3 -24.37 6.97 23.24
N PHE A 4 -23.91 6.60 24.43
CA PHE A 4 -22.56 6.07 24.63
C PHE A 4 -22.39 4.69 23.97
N ALA A 5 -23.43 3.84 24.05
CA ALA A 5 -23.41 2.53 23.40
C ALA A 5 -23.37 2.67 21.86
N LEU A 6 -24.19 3.56 21.30
CA LEU A 6 -24.17 3.85 19.86
C LEU A 6 -22.81 4.39 19.40
N ALA A 7 -22.23 5.32 20.14
CA ALA A 7 -20.90 5.84 19.82
C ALA A 7 -19.83 4.73 19.85
N TRP A 8 -19.92 3.82 20.82
CA TRP A 8 -18.99 2.69 20.94
C TRP A 8 -19.09 1.69 19.80
N ASP A 9 -20.30 1.43 19.30
CA ASP A 9 -20.52 0.55 18.14
C ASP A 9 -19.88 1.15 16.87
N TRP A 10 -20.05 2.45 16.65
CA TRP A 10 -19.40 3.15 15.53
C TRP A 10 -17.87 3.19 15.64
N VAL A 11 -17.33 3.40 16.83
CA VAL A 11 -15.87 3.34 17.05
C VAL A 11 -15.34 1.93 16.77
N SER A 12 -16.02 0.91 17.29
CA SER A 12 -15.66 -0.50 17.06
C SER A 12 -15.69 -0.84 15.57
N PHE A 13 -16.72 -0.38 14.86
CA PHE A 13 -16.81 -0.50 13.41
C PHE A 13 -15.63 0.18 12.70
N ALA A 14 -15.34 1.43 13.04
CA ALA A 14 -14.26 2.20 12.42
C ALA A 14 -12.89 1.54 12.64
N VAL A 15 -12.58 1.10 13.86
CA VAL A 15 -11.32 0.42 14.19
C VAL A 15 -11.15 -0.87 13.39
N ARG A 16 -12.21 -1.68 13.29
CA ARG A 16 -12.17 -2.93 12.51
C ARG A 16 -11.93 -2.67 11.03
N TRP A 17 -12.58 -1.66 10.46
CA TRP A 17 -12.38 -1.29 9.05
C TRP A 17 -11.00 -0.70 8.79
N ILE A 18 -10.51 0.18 9.66
CA ILE A 18 -9.13 0.69 9.59
C ILE A 18 -8.16 -0.48 9.60
N HIS A 19 -8.31 -1.43 10.54
CA HIS A 19 -7.43 -2.59 10.62
C HIS A 19 -7.40 -3.41 9.31
N VAL A 20 -8.58 -3.67 8.72
CA VAL A 20 -8.68 -4.40 7.44
C VAL A 20 -8.01 -3.62 6.31
N ILE A 21 -8.27 -2.32 6.17
CA ILE A 21 -7.68 -1.48 5.12
C ILE A 21 -6.16 -1.40 5.29
N THR A 22 -5.68 -1.16 6.52
CA THR A 22 -4.24 -1.15 6.83
C THR A 22 -3.59 -2.50 6.53
N GLY A 23 -4.25 -3.62 6.84
CA GLY A 23 -3.76 -4.96 6.51
C GLY A 23 -3.64 -5.18 4.99
N ILE A 24 -4.67 -4.81 4.24
CA ILE A 24 -4.65 -4.90 2.76
C ILE A 24 -3.55 -4.01 2.17
N ALA A 25 -3.45 -2.77 2.64
CA ALA A 25 -2.44 -1.83 2.18
C ALA A 25 -1.02 -2.33 2.49
N TRP A 26 -0.79 -2.84 3.70
CA TRP A 26 0.50 -3.40 4.13
C TRP A 26 0.93 -4.59 3.28
N ILE A 27 0.02 -5.56 3.09
CA ILE A 27 0.32 -6.78 2.33
C ILE A 27 0.53 -6.42 0.85
N GLY A 28 -0.36 -5.59 0.29
CA GLY A 28 -0.26 -5.14 -1.10
C GLY A 28 1.02 -4.35 -1.37
N SER A 29 1.38 -3.39 -0.51
CA SER A 29 2.62 -2.62 -0.66
C SER A 29 3.85 -3.51 -0.54
N SER A 30 3.84 -4.50 0.37
CA SER A 30 4.95 -5.43 0.53
C SER A 30 5.19 -6.22 -0.75
N PHE A 31 4.14 -6.81 -1.35
CA PHE A 31 4.28 -7.51 -2.62
C PHE A 31 4.67 -6.59 -3.77
N TYR A 32 4.12 -5.37 -3.80
CA TYR A 32 4.47 -4.37 -4.81
C TYR A 32 5.97 -4.03 -4.77
N PHE A 33 6.52 -3.73 -3.59
CA PHE A 33 7.94 -3.39 -3.47
C PHE A 33 8.85 -4.59 -3.75
N ILE A 34 8.46 -5.81 -3.37
CA ILE A 34 9.20 -7.02 -3.75
C ILE A 34 9.22 -7.20 -5.27
N ALA A 35 8.07 -7.04 -5.93
CA ALA A 35 7.97 -7.14 -7.38
C ALA A 35 8.82 -6.05 -8.08
N LEU A 36 8.74 -4.80 -7.60
CA LEU A 36 9.53 -3.69 -8.11
C LEU A 36 11.02 -3.97 -7.99
N ASP A 37 11.51 -4.35 -6.80
CA ASP A 37 12.93 -4.62 -6.56
C ASP A 37 13.47 -5.75 -7.47
N LEU A 38 12.66 -6.79 -7.70
CA LEU A 38 13.01 -7.91 -8.57
C LEU A 38 12.86 -7.60 -10.07
N GLY A 39 12.04 -6.61 -10.42
CA GLY A 39 11.77 -6.19 -11.79
C GLY A 39 12.74 -5.14 -12.35
N LEU A 40 13.63 -4.59 -11.50
CA LEU A 40 14.60 -3.58 -11.92
C LEU A 40 15.59 -4.12 -12.96
N GLN A 41 15.70 -3.41 -14.08
CA GLN A 41 16.65 -3.69 -15.15
C GLN A 41 17.71 -2.57 -15.25
N PRO A 42 18.98 -2.85 -15.61
CA PRO A 42 19.98 -1.82 -15.82
C PRO A 42 19.58 -0.86 -16.97
N ALA A 43 19.60 0.45 -16.70
CA ALA A 43 19.36 1.48 -17.72
C ALA A 43 20.67 2.03 -18.28
N ALA A 44 20.71 2.24 -19.60
CA ALA A 44 21.91 2.66 -20.35
C ALA A 44 22.56 3.97 -19.85
N HIS A 45 21.76 4.86 -19.24
CA HIS A 45 22.22 6.16 -18.73
C HIS A 45 21.81 6.40 -17.27
N SER A 46 21.83 5.36 -16.44
CA SER A 46 21.47 5.46 -15.02
C SER A 46 22.35 6.49 -14.27
N PRO A 47 21.76 7.49 -13.59
CA PRO A 47 22.49 8.35 -12.67
C PRO A 47 23.19 7.53 -11.58
N LYS A 48 24.32 8.05 -11.05
CA LYS A 48 25.02 7.41 -9.93
C LYS A 48 24.08 7.27 -8.73
N GLY A 49 23.93 6.06 -8.21
CA GLY A 49 23.09 5.76 -7.05
C GLY A 49 21.73 5.14 -7.36
N VAL A 50 21.39 4.93 -8.64
CA VAL A 50 20.17 4.22 -9.05
C VAL A 50 20.44 2.72 -9.22
N SER A 51 19.57 1.87 -8.67
CA SER A 51 19.70 0.40 -8.74
C SER A 51 19.22 -0.20 -10.06
N GLY A 52 18.32 0.49 -10.78
CA GLY A 52 17.81 0.10 -12.10
C GLY A 52 16.56 0.92 -12.45
N GLU A 53 15.92 0.57 -13.55
CA GLU A 53 14.60 1.10 -13.94
C GLU A 53 13.59 -0.03 -14.10
N GLU A 54 12.32 0.27 -13.82
CA GLU A 54 11.20 -0.61 -14.16
C GLU A 54 10.12 0.22 -14.86
N TRP A 55 9.56 -0.33 -15.94
CA TRP A 55 8.44 0.26 -16.64
C TRP A 55 7.13 -0.33 -16.12
N GLN A 56 6.36 0.47 -15.40
CA GLN A 56 5.03 0.10 -14.93
C GLN A 56 3.96 0.86 -15.70
N VAL A 57 2.90 0.17 -16.10
CA VAL A 57 1.72 0.82 -16.69
C VAL A 57 0.86 1.36 -15.57
N HIS A 58 0.66 2.68 -15.54
CA HIS A 58 -0.35 3.28 -14.68
C HIS A 58 -1.70 3.23 -15.39
N GLY A 59 -2.55 2.30 -14.99
CA GLY A 59 -3.91 2.17 -15.50
C GLY A 59 -4.84 3.25 -14.92
N GLY A 60 -4.77 4.46 -15.46
CA GLY A 60 -5.72 5.54 -15.20
C GLY A 60 -6.19 6.13 -16.53
N GLY A 61 -7.50 6.32 -16.70
CA GLY A 61 -8.08 7.08 -17.80
C GLY A 61 -7.95 8.58 -17.56
#